data_AF-A0A4Q5ZAI2-F1
#
_entry.id   AF-A0A4Q5ZAI2-F1
#
_cell.length_a   1.000
_cell.length_b   1.000
_cell.length_c   1.000
_cell.angle_alpha   90.00
_cell.angle_beta   90.00
_cell.angle_gamma   90.00
#
_symmetry.space_group_name_H-M   'P 1'
#
loop_
_entity.id
_entity.type
_entity.pdbx_description
1 polymer ?
#
loop_
_entity_poly.entity_id
_entity_poly.type
_entity_poly.pdbx_seq_one_letter_code
_entity_poly.pdbx_strand_id
1 'polypeptide(L)' 'VLRVIDSLQLTAKHSVATPADWKHGEDVIVVPAVSTEDAIKKFPKGVKVVKPYLRYTPQPDAE' A
#
# COMPACT_ATOMS: atom_id res chain seq x y z
N VAL A 1 -11.65 16.40 -0.75
CA VAL A 1 -12.19 15.62 -1.88
C VAL A 1 -11.08 14.99 -2.72
N LEU A 2 -10.07 15.75 -3.17
CA LEU A 2 -8.94 15.24 -3.99
C LEU A 2 -8.24 13.97 -3.45
N ARG A 3 -7.98 13.91 -2.13
CA ARG A 3 -7.38 12.74 -1.45
C ARG A 3 -8.07 11.41 -1.76
N VAL A 4 -9.40 11.41 -1.87
CA VAL A 4 -10.17 10.18 -2.12
C VAL A 4 -9.96 9.70 -3.54
N ILE A 5 -9.84 10.62 -4.50
CA ILE A 5 -9.56 10.28 -5.91
C ILE A 5 -8.16 9.67 -6.02
N ASP A 6 -7.16 10.26 -5.37
CA ASP A 6 -5.78 9.74 -5.37
C ASP A 6 -5.74 8.34 -4.75
N SER A 7 -6.42 8.15 -3.62
CA SER A 7 -6.53 6.84 -2.99
C SER A 7 -7.19 5.82 -3.91
N LEU A 8 -8.33 6.16 -4.55
CA LEU A 8 -9.03 5.26 -5.46
C LEU A 8 -8.14 4.86 -6.65
N GLN A 9 -7.46 5.82 -7.27
CA GLN A 9 -6.56 5.55 -8.38
C GLN A 9 -5.37 4.68 -7.97
N LEU A 10 -4.80 4.92 -6.79
CA LEU A 10 -3.71 4.12 -6.25
C LEU A 10 -4.14 2.68 -5.98
N THR A 11 -5.27 2.48 -5.29
CA THR A 11 -5.81 1.14 -4.99
C THR A 11 -6.29 0.38 -6.23
N ALA A 12 -6.67 1.09 -7.30
CA ALA A 12 -7.04 0.46 -8.58
C ALA A 12 -5.83 -0.05 -9.36
N LYS A 13 -4.71 0.68 -9.32
CA LYS A 13 -3.47 0.31 -10.03
C LYS A 13 -2.62 -0.68 -9.26
N HIS A 14 -2.62 -0.54 -7.93
CA HIS A 14 -1.75 -1.29 -7.03
C HIS A 14 -2.59 -2.04 -6.00
N SER A 15 -2.20 -3.27 -5.67
CA SER A 15 -2.91 -4.11 -4.68
C SER A 15 -2.63 -3.64 -3.24
N VAL A 16 -2.96 -2.38 -2.94
CA VAL A 16 -2.75 -1.68 -1.68
C VAL A 16 -4.03 -1.01 -1.19
N ALA A 17 -4.07 -0.67 0.08
CA ALA A 17 -5.10 0.10 0.75
C ALA A 17 -4.45 1.27 1.50
N THR A 18 -5.11 2.42 1.54
CA THR A 18 -4.63 3.59 2.28
C THR A 18 -5.12 3.52 3.75
N PRO A 19 -4.25 3.73 4.75
CA PRO A 19 -4.66 3.78 6.15
C PRO A 19 -5.55 4.99 6.47
N ALA A 20 -6.13 4.99 7.68
CA ALA A 20 -6.82 6.17 8.19
C ALA A 20 -5.88 7.38 8.19
N ASP A 21 -6.42 8.56 7.85
CA ASP A 21 -5.69 9.83 7.75
C ASP A 21 -4.48 9.87 6.80
N TRP A 22 -4.36 8.87 5.92
CA TRP A 22 -3.29 8.81 4.93
C TRP A 22 -3.20 10.05 4.04
N LYS A 23 -1.97 10.53 3.84
CA LYS A 23 -1.59 11.59 2.89
C LYS A 23 -0.75 11.01 1.75
N HIS A 24 -0.84 11.65 0.59
CA HIS A 24 -0.05 11.27 -0.57
C HIS A 24 1.45 11.28 -0.23
N GLY A 25 2.15 10.19 -0.56
CA GLY A 25 3.55 9.92 -0.22
C GLY A 25 3.77 9.07 1.02
N GLU A 26 2.76 8.87 1.88
CA GLU A 26 2.88 8.05 3.09
C GLU A 26 2.73 6.56 2.81
N ASP A 27 3.18 5.74 3.76
CA ASP A 27 3.08 4.28 3.70
C ASP A 27 1.63 3.80 3.51
N VAL A 28 1.49 2.80 2.66
CA VAL A 28 0.23 2.14 2.36
C VAL A 28 0.23 0.70 2.85
N ILE A 29 -0.96 0.13 3.02
CA ILE A 29 -1.14 -1.23 3.53
C ILE A 29 -1.30 -2.19 2.35
N VAL A 30 -0.55 -3.29 2.34
CA VAL A 30 -0.74 -4.35 1.34
C VAL A 30 -2.03 -5.10 1.63
N VAL A 31 -2.88 -5.26 0.61
CA VAL A 31 -4.18 -5.94 0.80
C VAL A 31 -3.98 -7.37 1.32
N PRO A 32 -4.84 -7.86 2.24
CA PRO A 32 -4.70 -9.19 2.84
C PRO A 32 -4.73 -10.34 1.82
N ALA A 33 -5.34 -10.12 0.65
CA ALA A 33 -5.43 -11.11 -0.42
C ALA A 33 -4.08 -11.44 -1.09
N VAL A 34 -3.06 -10.59 -0.91
CA VAL A 34 -1.71 -10.84 -1.47
C VAL A 34 -0.87 -11.59 -0.42
N SER A 35 -0.18 -12.66 -0.82
CA SER A 35 0.74 -13.41 0.05
C SER A 35 1.95 -12.55 0.46
N THR A 36 2.59 -12.83 1.60
CA THR A 36 3.77 -12.03 2.02
C THR A 36 4.92 -12.15 1.01
N GLU A 37 5.11 -13.33 0.41
CA GLU A 37 6.12 -13.56 -0.62
C GLU A 37 5.86 -12.73 -1.89
N ASP A 38 4.60 -12.69 -2.33
CA ASP A 38 4.17 -11.90 -3.49
C ASP A 38 4.27 -10.40 -3.21
N ALA A 39 3.95 -9.98 -1.98
CA ALA A 39 4.11 -8.59 -1.55
C ALA A 39 5.56 -8.14 -1.64
N ILE A 40 6.51 -8.96 -1.18
CA ILE A 40 7.95 -8.65 -1.24
C ILE A 40 8.42 -8.56 -2.70
N LYS A 41 7.93 -9.43 -3.59
CA LYS A 41 8.25 -9.37 -5.03
C LYS A 41 7.63 -8.15 -5.71
N LYS A 42 6.39 -7.80 -5.36
CA LYS A 42 5.62 -6.72 -5.99
C LYS A 42 6.03 -5.34 -5.50
N PHE A 43 6.50 -5.25 -4.26
CA PHE A 43 6.91 -4.00 -3.62
C PHE A 43 8.40 -4.04 -3.23
N PRO A 44 9.30 -3.80 -4.20
CA PRO A 44 10.75 -3.86 -3.97
C PRO A 44 11.26 -2.75 -3.03
N LYS A 45 10.46 -1.70 -2.80
CA LYS A 45 10.75 -0.61 -1.86
C LYS A 45 10.76 -1.06 -0.39
N GLY A 46 10.28 -2.27 -0.11
CA GLY A 46 10.31 -2.89 1.21
C GLY A 46 8.91 -3.08 1.80
N VAL A 47 8.73 -4.19 2.51
CA VAL A 47 7.47 -4.54 3.18
C VAL A 47 7.73 -4.73 4.66
N LYS A 48 7.11 -3.87 5.49
CA LYS A 48 7.14 -3.96 6.94
C LYS A 48 5.94 -4.76 7.45
N VAL A 49 6.20 -5.98 7.92
CA VAL A 49 5.17 -6.86 8.48
C VAL A 49 4.99 -6.54 9.97
N VAL A 50 3.87 -5.91 10.33
CA VAL A 50 3.47 -5.71 11.74
C VAL A 50 2.65 -6.91 12.22
N LYS A 51 1.73 -7.38 11.38
CA LYS A 51 0.95 -8.62 11.56
C LYS A 51 0.77 -9.30 10.19
N PRO A 52 0.40 -10.60 10.13
CA PRO A 52 0.20 -11.29 8.86
C PRO A 52 -0.78 -10.58 7.90
N TYR A 53 -1.77 -9.89 8.46
CA TYR A 53 -2.78 -9.13 7.74
C TYR A 53 -2.53 -7.61 7.71
N LEU A 54 -1.51 -7.12 8.45
CA LEU A 54 -1.17 -5.70 8.56
C LEU A 54 0.29 -5.50 8.15
N ARG A 55 0.47 -5.22 6.86
CA ARG A 55 1.77 -5.08 6.21
C ARG A 55 1.83 -3.73 5.54
N TYR A 56 2.82 -2.93 5.91
CA TYR A 56 3.06 -1.63 5.33
C TYR A 56 4.08 -1.73 4.20
N THR A 57 3.89 -0.94 3.17
CA THR A 57 4.86 -0.72 2.09
C THR A 57 4.86 0.77 1.77
N PRO A 58 6.02 1.36 1.41
CA PRO A 58 6.04 2.69 0.83
C PRO A 58 5.10 2.76 -0.38
N GLN A 59 4.50 3.93 -0.61
CA GLN A 59 3.63 4.13 -1.77
C GLN A 59 4.40 3.79 -3.07
N PRO A 60 3.90 2.89 -3.92
CA PRO A 60 4.62 2.44 -5.11
C PRO A 60 4.97 3.58 -6.07
N ASP A 61 4.04 4.53 -6.23
CA ASP A 61 4.15 5.67 -7.15
C ASP A 61 4.88 6.89 -6.56
N ALA A 62 5.19 6.91 -5.26
CA ALA A 62 5.96 8.01 -4.67
C ALA A 62 7.45 7.76 -4.93
N GLU A 63 8.14 8.67 -5.64
CA GLU A 63 9.58 8.61 -5.89
C GLU A 63 10.40 8.41 -4.60
#